data_AF-A0ABC8QZR6-F1
#
_entry.id   AF-A0ABC8QZR6-F1
#
_cell.length_a   1.000
_cell.length_b   1.000
_cell.length_c   1.000
_cell.angle_alpha   90.00
_cell.angle_beta   90.00
_cell.angle_gamma   90.00
#
_symmetry.space_group_name_H-M   'P 1'
#
loop_
_entity.id
_entity.type
_entity.pdbx_description
1 polymer ?
#
loop_
_entity_poly.entity_id
_entity_poly.type
_entity_poly.pdbx_seq_one_letter_code
_entity_poly.pdbx_strand_id
1 'polypeptide(L)'
;MPLMILQGSFSEAKVDSFNLPIYYPPIKELEALIGGNSGFSIERMEIMKNPAKHVTMPSVRLRTLFLRACFEGLLENHFGSKIMDELFERYSKKVAEASFTMNPENDKSILMFVLLKRKA
;
A
#
# COMPACT_ATOMS: atom_id res chain seq x y z
N MET A 1 13.73 -8.24 3.68
CA MET A 1 13.30 -9.62 3.94
C MET A 1 14.44 -10.64 3.88
N PRO A 2 15.36 -10.67 2.90
CA PRO A 2 16.39 -11.73 2.81
C PRO A 2 17.23 -11.91 4.09
N LEU A 3 17.60 -10.81 4.74
CA LEU A 3 18.38 -10.83 5.99
C LEU A 3 17.64 -11.51 7.17
N MET A 4 16.32 -11.38 7.26
CA MET A 4 15.54 -11.99 8.35
C MET A 4 15.24 -13.47 8.07
N ILE A 5 15.23 -13.90 6.80
CA ILE A 5 15.24 -15.33 6.43
C ILE A 5 16.57 -15.95 6.87
N LEU A 6 17.69 -15.31 6.51
CA LEU A 6 19.03 -15.77 6.86
C LEU A 6 19.25 -15.86 8.39
N GLN A 7 18.55 -15.03 9.16
CA GLN A 7 18.59 -15.02 10.62
C GLN A 7 17.56 -15.94 11.29
N GLY A 8 16.75 -16.66 10.51
CA GLY A 8 15.75 -17.60 11.01
C GLY A 8 14.50 -16.95 11.62
N SER A 9 14.31 -15.64 11.49
CA SER A 9 13.13 -14.93 12.01
C SER A 9 11.84 -15.33 11.27
N PHE A 10 11.95 -15.82 10.03
CA PHE A 10 10.87 -16.47 9.29
C PHE A 10 11.43 -17.44 8.24
N SER A 11 10.63 -18.46 7.88
CA SER A 11 10.94 -19.37 6.78
C SER A 11 10.64 -18.72 5.43
N GLU A 12 11.48 -18.99 4.42
CA GLU A 12 11.26 -18.56 3.02
C GLU A 12 9.87 -18.95 2.51
N ALA A 13 9.43 -20.19 2.76
CA ALA A 13 8.09 -20.66 2.38
C ALA A 13 6.92 -19.83 2.96
N LYS A 14 7.11 -19.21 4.13
CA LYS A 14 6.09 -18.31 4.71
C LYS A 14 6.05 -16.97 3.98
N VAL A 15 7.18 -16.50 3.48
CA VAL A 15 7.24 -15.29 2.64
C VAL A 15 6.59 -15.57 1.31
N ASP A 16 6.90 -16.71 0.68
CA ASP A 16 6.38 -17.08 -0.64
C ASP A 16 4.87 -17.30 -0.65
N SER A 17 4.31 -17.77 0.47
CA SER A 17 2.86 -17.94 0.63
C SER A 17 2.13 -16.66 1.02
N PHE A 18 2.82 -15.62 1.47
CA PHE A 18 2.19 -14.38 1.88
C PHE A 18 1.91 -13.47 0.67
N ASN A 19 0.65 -13.06 0.53
CA ASN A 19 0.24 -12.08 -0.47
C ASN A 19 -0.52 -10.94 0.21
N LEU A 20 -0.33 -9.72 -0.27
CA LEU A 20 -1.14 -8.59 0.19
C LEU A 20 -2.51 -8.65 -0.50
N PRO A 21 -3.62 -8.61 0.26
CA PRO A 21 -4.97 -8.65 -0.31
C PRO A 21 -5.39 -7.27 -0.85
N ILE A 22 -4.54 -6.65 -1.67
CA ILE A 22 -4.76 -5.32 -2.23
C ILE A 22 -4.66 -5.40 -3.74
N TYR A 23 -5.67 -4.84 -4.40
CA TYR A 23 -5.70 -4.66 -5.85
C TYR A 23 -5.87 -3.19 -6.19
N TYR A 24 -5.00 -2.69 -7.08
CA TYR A 24 -5.09 -1.33 -7.61
C TYR A 24 -5.52 -1.41 -9.08
N PRO A 25 -6.83 -1.30 -9.37
CA PRO A 25 -7.33 -1.47 -10.73
C PRO A 25 -6.84 -0.33 -11.64
N PRO A 26 -6.49 -0.61 -12.92
CA PRO A 26 -6.41 0.40 -13.95
C PRO A 26 -7.75 1.14 -14.08
N ILE A 27 -7.70 2.44 -14.37
CA ILE A 27 -8.91 3.27 -14.54
C ILE A 27 -9.89 2.66 -15.54
N LYS A 28 -9.39 2.15 -16.67
CA LYS A 28 -10.20 1.50 -17.71
C LYS A 28 -10.88 0.23 -17.22
N GLU A 29 -10.24 -0.53 -16.33
CA GLU A 29 -10.86 -1.73 -15.77
C GLU A 29 -12.01 -1.34 -14.84
N LEU A 30 -11.79 -0.35 -13.96
CA LEU A 30 -12.83 0.12 -13.06
C LEU A 30 -14.00 0.76 -13.82
N GLU A 31 -13.74 1.53 -14.88
CA GLU A 31 -14.76 2.07 -15.78
C GLU A 31 -15.60 0.95 -16.42
N ALA A 32 -14.96 -0.10 -16.94
CA ALA A 32 -15.65 -1.23 -17.56
C ALA A 32 -16.53 -1.98 -16.54
N LEU A 33 -16.03 -2.21 -15.33
CA LEU A 33 -16.77 -2.87 -14.25
C LEU A 33 -18.01 -2.07 -13.83
N ILE A 34 -17.88 -0.75 -13.67
CA ILE A 34 -19.01 0.11 -13.30
C ILE A 34 -19.97 0.28 -14.48
N GLY A 35 -19.47 0.38 -15.72
CA GLY A 35 -20.30 0.45 -16.92
C GLY A 35 -21.15 -0.80 -17.15
N GLY A 36 -20.60 -1.98 -16.84
CA GLY A 36 -21.34 -3.25 -16.85
C GLY A 36 -22.38 -3.37 -15.73
N ASN A 37 -22.35 -2.50 -14.72
CA ASN A 37 -23.31 -2.48 -13.63
C ASN A 37 -24.60 -1.74 -14.03
N SER A 38 -25.76 -2.36 -13.79
CA SER A 38 -27.06 -1.76 -14.08
C SER A 38 -27.53 -0.73 -13.04
N GLY A 39 -26.89 -0.66 -11.88
CA GLY A 39 -27.31 0.17 -10.75
C GLY A 39 -26.72 1.57 -10.73
N PHE A 40 -25.60 1.83 -11.41
CA PHE A 40 -24.91 3.13 -11.35
C PHE A 40 -24.52 3.66 -12.74
N SER A 41 -24.56 4.98 -12.89
CA SER A 41 -23.86 5.74 -13.94
C SER A 41 -22.63 6.43 -13.35
N ILE A 42 -21.58 6.55 -14.15
CA ILE A 42 -20.40 7.34 -13.83
C ILE A 42 -20.69 8.79 -14.22
N GLU A 43 -20.71 9.69 -13.24
CA GLU A 43 -20.86 11.13 -13.48
C GLU A 43 -19.50 11.82 -13.64
N ARG A 44 -18.48 11.32 -12.92
CA ARG A 44 -17.11 11.81 -13.00
C ARG A 44 -16.13 10.72 -12.57
N MET A 45 -15.01 10.62 -13.28
CA MET A 45 -13.91 9.74 -12.92
C MET A 45 -12.58 10.42 -13.27
N GLU A 46 -11.65 10.46 -12.32
CA GLU A 46 -10.38 11.14 -12.52
C GLU A 46 -9.23 10.55 -11.69
N ILE A 47 -8.02 10.68 -12.23
CA ILE A 47 -6.79 10.44 -11.51
C ILE A 47 -6.34 11.77 -10.91
N MET A 48 -6.37 11.84 -9.58
CA MET A 48 -5.90 12.98 -8.82
C MET A 48 -4.42 12.82 -8.52
N LYS A 49 -3.67 13.93 -8.66
CA LYS A 49 -2.35 14.03 -8.02
C LYS A 49 -2.56 14.05 -6.51
N ASN A 50 -1.74 13.32 -5.77
CA ASN A 50 -1.75 13.33 -4.31
C ASN A 50 -0.51 14.05 -3.75
N PRO A 51 -0.36 15.38 -3.96
CA PRO A 51 0.79 16.11 -3.44
C PRO A 51 0.83 16.10 -1.90
N ALA A 52 -0.33 15.90 -1.26
CA ALA A 52 -0.47 15.86 0.18
C ALA A 52 0.26 14.67 0.81
N LYS A 53 0.48 13.55 0.09
CA LYS A 53 1.11 12.35 0.69
C LYS A 53 2.51 12.63 1.25
N HIS A 54 3.29 13.46 0.57
CA HIS A 54 4.62 13.89 1.04
C HIS A 54 4.54 14.92 2.18
N VAL A 55 3.50 15.74 2.20
CA VAL A 55 3.23 16.70 3.28
C VAL A 55 2.75 15.99 4.54
N THR A 56 1.92 14.95 4.40
CA THR A 56 1.38 14.15 5.52
C THR A 56 2.37 13.13 6.06
N MET A 57 3.35 12.71 5.25
CA MET A 57 4.40 11.76 5.64
C MET A 57 5.80 12.26 5.25
N PRO A 58 6.28 13.35 5.87
CA PRO A 58 7.55 13.99 5.51
C PRO A 58 8.78 13.24 6.00
N SER A 59 8.64 12.27 6.91
CA SER A 59 9.77 11.58 7.55
C SER A 59 9.72 10.07 7.40
N VAL A 60 10.89 9.42 7.51
CA VAL A 60 11.04 7.95 7.53
C VAL A 60 10.12 7.33 8.57
N ARG A 61 10.11 7.94 9.77
CA ARG A 61 9.29 7.49 10.89
C ARG A 61 7.80 7.51 10.56
N LEU A 62 7.28 8.61 10.01
CA LEU A 62 5.86 8.72 9.70
C LEU A 62 5.45 7.77 8.57
N ARG A 63 6.30 7.57 7.55
CA ARG A 63 6.04 6.57 6.49
C ARG A 63 6.02 5.14 7.03
N THR A 64 6.96 4.82 7.91
CA THR A 64 7.02 3.52 8.58
C THR A 64 5.78 3.28 9.44
N LEU A 65 5.39 4.27 10.25
CA LEU A 65 4.20 4.16 11.10
C LEU A 65 2.91 4.04 10.29
N PHE A 66 2.79 4.78 9.18
CA PHE A 66 1.64 4.66 8.29
C PHE A 66 1.51 3.23 7.74
N LEU A 67 2.59 2.68 7.20
CA LEU A 67 2.56 1.31 6.68
C LEU A 67 2.37 0.26 7.78
N ARG A 68 2.95 0.49 8.96
CA ARG A 68 2.72 -0.35 10.14
C ARG A 68 1.23 -0.37 10.49
N ALA A 69 0.61 0.80 10.62
CA ALA A 69 -0.82 0.90 10.90
C ALA A 69 -1.70 0.21 9.84
N CYS A 70 -1.32 0.25 8.56
CA CYS A 70 -2.07 -0.42 7.49
C CYS A 70 -1.89 -1.94 7.45
N PHE A 71 -0.69 -2.45 7.75
CA PHE A 71 -0.30 -3.83 7.41
C PHE A 71 0.05 -4.72 8.60
N GLU A 72 0.32 -4.17 9.78
CA GLU A 72 0.78 -4.96 10.92
C GLU A 72 -0.19 -6.08 11.26
N GLY A 73 -1.49 -5.83 11.39
CA GLY A 73 -2.45 -6.90 11.68
C GLY A 73 -2.43 -8.07 10.67
N LEU A 74 -2.23 -7.79 9.38
CA LEU A 74 -2.11 -8.83 8.35
C LEU A 74 -0.78 -9.61 8.49
N LEU A 75 0.31 -8.89 8.74
CA LEU A 75 1.63 -9.48 8.93
C LEU A 75 1.70 -10.31 10.22
N GLU A 76 1.09 -9.84 11.30
CA GLU A 76 0.98 -10.55 12.58
C GLU A 76 0.20 -11.84 12.43
N ASN A 77 -0.93 -11.81 11.72
CA ASN A 77 -1.74 -13.01 11.51
C ASN A 77 -0.98 -14.12 10.77
N HIS A 78 -0.07 -13.78 9.87
CA HIS A 78 0.68 -14.76 9.06
C HIS A 78 2.04 -15.16 9.66
N PHE A 79 2.79 -14.17 10.15
CA PHE A 79 4.16 -14.34 10.62
C PHE A 79 4.28 -14.39 12.15
N GLY A 80 3.28 -13.91 12.89
CA GLY A 80 3.26 -13.83 14.36
C GLY A 80 3.72 -12.46 14.89
N SER A 81 3.15 -12.03 16.02
CA SER A 81 3.38 -10.69 16.60
C SER A 81 4.79 -10.44 17.12
N LYS A 82 5.50 -11.49 17.60
CA LYS A 82 6.82 -11.36 18.24
C LYS A 82 7.89 -10.70 17.37
N ILE A 83 7.72 -10.70 16.05
CA ILE A 83 8.72 -10.20 15.10
C ILE A 83 8.39 -8.83 14.51
N MET A 84 7.21 -8.25 14.81
CA MET A 84 6.75 -7.02 14.14
C MET A 84 7.63 -5.81 14.44
N ASP A 85 8.04 -5.64 15.68
CA ASP A 85 8.91 -4.51 16.06
C ASP A 85 10.23 -4.54 15.29
N GLU A 86 10.87 -5.70 15.22
CA GLU A 86 12.10 -5.88 14.46
C GLU A 86 11.88 -5.69 12.95
N LEU A 87 10.77 -6.22 12.42
CA LEU A 87 10.41 -6.09 11.02
C LEU A 87 10.27 -4.62 10.62
N PHE A 88 9.52 -3.84 11.39
CA PHE A 88 9.28 -2.42 11.10
C PHE A 88 10.51 -1.54 11.37
N GLU A 89 11.36 -1.89 12.33
CA GLU A 89 12.66 -1.23 12.53
C GLU A 89 13.57 -1.42 11.32
N ARG A 90 13.66 -2.64 10.78
CA ARG A 90 14.43 -2.93 9.55
C ARG A 90 13.82 -2.28 8.32
N TYR A 91 12.49 -2.25 8.24
CA TYR A 91 11.78 -1.53 7.20
C TYR A 91 12.13 -0.04 7.23
N SER A 92 12.08 0.59 8.40
CA SER A 92 12.47 1.99 8.61
C SER A 92 13.89 2.29 8.10
N LYS A 93 14.87 1.45 8.45
CA LYS A 93 16.26 1.58 7.95
C LYS A 93 16.34 1.51 6.44
N LYS A 94 15.66 0.54 5.82
CA LYS A 94 15.62 0.42 4.35
C LYS A 94 14.98 1.63 3.67
N VAL A 95 13.94 2.20 4.26
CA VAL A 95 13.32 3.45 3.76
C VAL A 95 14.29 4.62 3.89
N ALA A 96 15.03 4.72 4.98
CA ALA A 96 16.04 5.77 5.17
C ALA A 96 17.18 5.69 4.15
N GLU A 97 17.65 4.48 3.82
CA GLU A 97 18.71 4.24 2.82
C GLU A 97 18.22 4.53 1.39
N ALA A 98 16.94 4.34 1.13
CA ALA A 98 16.34 4.51 -0.18
C ALA A 98 15.98 5.99 -0.44
N SER A 99 16.95 6.78 -0.93
CA SER A 99 16.80 8.21 -1.25
C SER A 99 15.60 8.53 -2.14
N PHE A 100 15.20 7.59 -3.02
CA PHE A 100 14.05 7.77 -3.90
C PHE A 100 12.71 7.81 -3.15
N THR A 101 12.60 7.17 -1.97
CA THR A 101 11.33 7.03 -1.23
C THR A 101 10.86 8.33 -0.58
N MET A 102 11.76 9.31 -0.46
CA MET A 102 11.51 10.61 0.14
C MET A 102 11.29 11.72 -0.87
N ASN A 103 11.70 11.52 -2.12
CA ASN A 103 11.51 12.52 -3.17
C ASN A 103 10.05 12.50 -3.67
N PRO A 104 9.29 13.61 -3.55
CA PRO A 104 7.93 13.73 -4.07
C PRO A 104 7.80 13.46 -5.56
N GLU A 105 8.82 13.81 -6.35
CA GLU A 105 8.82 13.59 -7.81
C GLU A 105 8.88 12.10 -8.19
N ASN A 106 9.27 11.24 -7.25
CA ASN A 106 9.31 9.79 -7.44
C ASN A 106 8.02 9.10 -7.02
N ASP A 107 7.05 9.83 -6.43
CA ASP A 107 5.81 9.22 -6.00
C ASP A 107 4.87 8.95 -7.18
N LYS A 108 4.68 7.67 -7.45
CA LYS A 108 3.77 7.17 -8.48
C LYS A 108 2.41 6.76 -7.90
N SER A 109 2.12 7.10 -6.65
CA SER A 109 0.83 6.80 -6.03
C SER A 109 -0.28 7.56 -6.75
N ILE A 110 -1.23 6.80 -7.28
CA ILE A 110 -2.42 7.34 -7.93
C ILE A 110 -3.56 7.36 -6.91
N LEU A 111 -4.22 8.50 -6.78
CA LEU A 111 -5.53 8.58 -6.12
C LEU A 111 -6.59 8.64 -7.21
N MET A 112 -7.51 7.67 -7.19
CA MET A 112 -8.62 7.63 -8.14
C MET A 112 -9.88 8.16 -7.45
N PHE A 113 -10.52 9.15 -8.06
CA PHE A 113 -11.81 9.66 -7.63
C PHE A 113 -12.89 9.20 -8.59
N VAL A 114 -14.00 8.70 -8.06
CA VAL A 114 -15.16 8.26 -8.84
C VAL A 114 -16.44 8.80 -8.19
N LEU A 115 -17.21 9.55 -8.96
CA LEU A 115 -18.55 10.01 -8.58
C LEU A 115 -19.59 9.18 -9.34
N LEU A 116 -20.44 8.48 -8.58
CA LEU A 116 -21.48 7.62 -9.10
C LEU A 116 -22.86 8.19 -8.78
N LYS A 117 -23.78 8.02 -9.74
CA LYS A 117 -25.21 8.28 -9.53
C LYS A 117 -25.97 6.98 -9.69
N ARG A 118 -26.89 6.70 -8.77
CA ARG A 118 -27.77 5.54 -8.87
C ARG A 118 -28.72 5.72 -10.05
N LYS A 119 -28.81 4.71 -10.92
CA LYS A 119 -29.82 4.64 -11.99
C LYS A 119 -31.21 4.43 -11.36
N ALA A 120 -32.24 5.00 -11.98
CA ALA A 120 -33.62 4.85 -11.55
C ALA A 120 -34.07 3.39 -11.68
#